data_AF-A0A6G8DEN9-F1
#
_entry.id   AF-A0A6G8DEN9-F1
#
_cell.length_a   1.000
_cell.length_b   1.000
_cell.length_c   1.000
_cell.angle_alpha   90.00
_cell.angle_beta   90.00
_cell.angle_gamma   90.00
#
_symmetry.space_group_name_H-M   'P 1'
#
loop_
_entity.id
_entity.type
_entity.pdbx_description
1 polymer ?
#
loop_
_entity_poly.entity_id
_entity_poly.type
_entity_poly.pdbx_seq_one_letter_code
_entity_poly.pdbx_strand_id
1 'polypeptide(L)'
;MLTTVKYCFVGLVLAASSLTFAADNFQNGSDTRQGHRDLNDLNEIKRVVKQLAKPFNKNAESVLYAENLQDPISDYETILPNNSKWLVPPLEKAILAAYLDNPGDVNLSQLNAAFHLLRASVFSQNGRVHGGPTVRKLQHTIYAQYFLHRSRQLGSDAPWIERSLAITETRLSQWLPVDNPLDHSYGSYSQNFFLDAFTKNEYERHEANHLLLKEVLDNPVNLKTNLYVAAVNLWISGESGYDDPTVLYGYLLSAYFGERTQFLAQIAEAAWSENPENNPLFRLANEVGFFTIPNRRWLTALHGDNEAKDSVYIELDQWFSRFPQLYGFPYAAAPFVDPERFSDGMSAYFSSIDACSNDFILPCGDTPKAPYNRLAYTLLGADYLLKAGDLNTAHGFLSFRWFLGDSFDTWLLGQNSWLHREANAEEILARYQNYDPSDDPVNVFIKRQKWGVSTTCQLCHQQQGKYIPSETVFIPSPVDEQRLFIGNWPEYTVSWFGERIQ
;
A
#
# COMPACT_ATOMS: atom_id res chain seq x y z
N MET A 1 -9.94 -1.29 35.19
CA MET A 1 -8.73 -1.44 36.03
C MET A 1 -8.26 -2.87 35.88
N LEU A 2 -6.97 -3.09 35.56
CA LEU A 2 -6.32 -4.37 35.16
C LEU A 2 -6.60 -4.73 33.68
N THR A 3 -5.66 -5.03 32.77
CA THR A 3 -4.22 -5.37 32.89
C THR A 3 -3.44 -4.84 31.70
N THR A 4 -2.27 -4.30 32.01
CA THR A 4 -1.28 -3.68 31.15
C THR A 4 -0.16 -4.67 30.86
N VAL A 5 0.48 -4.50 29.69
CA VAL A 5 1.84 -4.94 29.32
C VAL A 5 2.09 -6.44 29.10
N LYS A 6 2.41 -6.77 27.84
CA LYS A 6 3.42 -7.76 27.46
C LYS A 6 4.09 -7.27 26.16
N TYR A 7 5.43 -7.22 26.01
CA TYR A 7 6.22 -7.82 24.90
C TYR A 7 7.73 -7.44 24.94
N CYS A 8 8.59 -8.46 24.73
CA CYS A 8 9.96 -8.48 24.13
C CYS A 8 11.25 -8.39 24.99
N PHE A 9 12.08 -9.45 24.88
CA PHE A 9 13.53 -9.54 25.18
C PHE A 9 14.15 -10.35 24.01
N VAL A 10 15.05 -9.85 23.16
CA VAL A 10 16.54 -9.92 23.28
C VAL A 10 17.21 -8.89 22.34
N GLY A 11 16.46 -8.21 21.45
CA GLY A 11 17.01 -7.21 20.51
C GLY A 11 17.35 -5.84 21.13
N LEU A 12 16.89 -5.57 22.35
CA LEU A 12 16.98 -4.26 23.01
C LEU A 12 18.39 -3.94 23.54
N VAL A 13 19.18 -4.95 23.93
CA VAL A 13 20.58 -4.76 24.34
C VAL A 13 21.46 -4.39 23.12
N LEU A 14 21.07 -4.83 21.91
CA LEU A 14 21.75 -4.48 20.65
C LEU A 14 21.23 -3.17 20.02
N ALA A 15 19.98 -2.79 20.26
CA ALA A 15 19.40 -1.52 19.80
C ALA A 15 19.81 -0.34 20.70
N ALA A 16 19.82 -0.53 22.03
CA ALA A 16 20.35 0.47 22.95
C ALA A 16 21.84 0.67 22.69
N SER A 17 22.63 -0.39 22.47
CA SER A 17 24.04 -0.27 22.14
C SER A 17 24.30 0.29 20.75
N SER A 18 23.51 0.02 19.70
CA SER A 18 23.72 0.67 18.39
C SER A 18 23.27 2.14 18.34
N LEU A 19 22.21 2.52 19.08
CA LEU A 19 21.80 3.91 19.25
C LEU A 19 22.67 4.69 20.25
N THR A 20 23.39 4.01 21.16
CA THR A 20 24.41 4.62 22.06
C THR A 20 25.85 4.52 21.53
N PHE A 21 26.21 3.57 20.68
CA PHE A 21 27.49 3.57 19.94
C PHE A 21 27.45 4.62 18.83
N ALA A 22 26.29 4.80 18.20
CA ALA A 22 25.95 6.03 17.48
C ALA A 22 25.61 7.19 18.43
N ALA A 23 26.05 7.19 19.68
CA ALA A 23 25.99 8.34 20.58
C ALA A 23 27.39 8.74 21.10
N ASP A 24 28.31 7.79 21.27
CA ASP A 24 29.62 8.06 21.89
C ASP A 24 30.72 8.52 20.91
N ASN A 25 30.60 8.29 19.60
CA ASN A 25 31.61 8.75 18.62
C ASN A 25 31.34 10.16 18.06
N PHE A 26 30.58 11.00 18.78
CA PHE A 26 29.95 12.21 18.24
C PHE A 26 30.37 13.51 18.93
N GLN A 27 31.68 13.75 18.98
CA GLN A 27 32.27 15.07 19.22
C GLN A 27 33.30 15.38 18.13
N ASN A 28 32.87 16.11 17.09
CA ASN A 28 33.57 17.30 16.54
C ASN A 28 33.05 17.68 15.14
N GLY A 29 32.41 18.86 15.07
CA GLY A 29 32.65 19.83 13.99
C GLY A 29 31.52 20.15 13.00
N SER A 30 30.85 21.29 13.17
CA SER A 30 30.83 22.38 12.15
C SER A 30 30.17 23.65 12.72
N ASP A 31 30.86 24.78 12.60
CA ASP A 31 30.54 26.05 13.27
C ASP A 31 29.52 26.90 12.49
N THR A 32 28.46 26.28 11.96
CA THR A 32 27.42 26.98 11.20
C THR A 32 26.14 27.12 12.02
N ARG A 33 25.39 28.24 11.87
CA ARG A 33 24.10 28.44 12.56
C ARG A 33 23.09 27.31 12.23
N GLN A 34 23.16 26.75 11.03
CA GLN A 34 22.35 25.61 10.63
C GLN A 34 22.80 24.33 11.35
N GLY A 35 24.11 24.03 11.38
CA GLY A 35 24.66 22.88 12.09
C GLY A 35 24.36 22.89 13.60
N HIS A 36 24.35 24.06 14.24
CA HIS A 36 23.94 24.20 15.65
C HIS A 36 22.45 23.92 15.87
N ARG A 37 21.58 24.32 14.94
CA ARG A 37 20.14 24.05 15.01
C ARG A 37 19.84 22.57 14.78
N ASP A 38 20.46 21.97 13.77
CA ASP A 38 20.33 20.54 13.47
C ASP A 38 20.82 19.68 14.65
N LEU A 39 21.89 20.11 15.35
CA LEU A 39 22.39 19.45 16.55
C LEU A 39 21.42 19.56 17.74
N ASN A 40 20.79 20.71 17.94
CA ASN A 40 19.78 20.90 18.98
C ASN A 40 18.54 20.04 18.72
N ASP A 41 18.07 20.01 17.47
CA ASP A 41 16.93 19.18 17.06
C ASP A 41 17.26 17.68 17.22
N LEU A 42 18.46 17.26 16.82
CA LEU A 42 18.93 15.90 17.03
C LEU A 42 18.98 15.53 18.53
N ASN A 43 19.44 16.44 19.39
CA ASN A 43 19.49 16.22 20.83
C ASN A 43 18.08 16.15 21.45
N GLU A 44 17.15 16.97 20.97
CA GLU A 44 15.75 16.92 21.36
C GLU A 44 15.08 15.61 20.91
N ILE A 45 15.26 15.21 19.66
CA ILE A 45 14.80 13.93 19.10
C ILE A 45 15.37 12.77 19.94
N LYS A 46 16.67 12.78 20.24
CA LYS A 46 17.29 11.77 21.12
C LYS A 46 16.68 11.75 22.51
N ARG A 47 16.38 12.91 23.09
CA ARG A 47 15.73 13.03 24.39
C ARG A 47 14.31 12.45 24.34
N VAL A 48 13.53 12.80 23.32
CA VAL A 48 12.16 12.30 23.11
C VAL A 48 12.16 10.79 22.92
N VAL A 49 13.00 10.25 22.04
CA VAL A 49 13.15 8.79 21.86
C VAL A 49 13.50 8.11 23.18
N LYS A 50 14.46 8.64 23.95
CA LYS A 50 14.85 8.07 25.25
C LYS A 50 13.72 8.14 26.28
N GLN A 51 12.95 9.23 26.30
CA GLN A 51 11.82 9.41 27.21
C GLN A 51 10.64 8.51 26.85
N LEU A 52 10.27 8.46 25.57
CA LEU A 52 9.17 7.66 25.04
C LEU A 52 9.50 6.16 24.98
N ALA A 53 10.77 5.77 24.88
CA ALA A 53 11.23 4.39 24.98
C ALA A 53 11.35 3.90 26.44
N LYS A 54 11.36 4.79 27.44
CA LYS A 54 11.54 4.45 28.86
C LYS A 54 10.44 3.53 29.44
N PRO A 55 9.14 3.69 29.11
CA PRO A 55 8.08 2.77 29.51
C PRO A 55 8.27 1.36 28.93
N PHE A 56 8.80 1.25 27.71
CA PHE A 56 9.14 -0.04 27.09
C PHE A 56 10.31 -0.74 27.81
N ASN A 57 11.25 0.02 28.37
CA ASN A 57 12.41 -0.51 29.11
C ASN A 57 12.11 -1.00 30.54
N LYS A 58 11.06 -0.50 31.21
CA LYS A 58 10.76 -0.85 32.62
C LYS A 58 10.05 -2.20 32.80
N ASN A 59 9.49 -2.76 31.73
CA ASN A 59 8.74 -4.02 31.76
C ASN A 59 9.47 -5.17 31.02
N ALA A 60 10.78 -5.01 30.84
CA ALA A 60 11.62 -5.93 30.07
C ALA A 60 11.83 -7.31 30.73
N GLU A 61 11.40 -7.50 31.98
CA GLU A 61 11.63 -8.74 32.73
C GLU A 61 10.60 -9.85 32.48
N SER A 62 9.53 -9.64 31.68
CA SER A 62 8.42 -10.60 31.67
C SER A 62 7.69 -10.83 30.34
N VAL A 63 8.34 -11.07 29.19
CA VAL A 63 7.65 -11.74 28.05
C VAL A 63 8.57 -12.58 27.16
N LEU A 64 8.65 -13.86 27.52
CA LEU A 64 8.52 -14.95 26.57
C LEU A 64 7.07 -15.46 26.73
N TYR A 65 6.40 -15.83 25.65
CA TYR A 65 5.00 -16.29 25.57
C TYR A 65 3.94 -15.18 25.65
N ALA A 66 3.57 -14.61 24.50
CA ALA A 66 2.14 -14.65 24.18
C ALA A 66 1.91 -15.96 23.45
N GLU A 67 1.16 -16.83 24.09
CA GLU A 67 0.48 -17.93 23.43
C GLU A 67 -0.33 -17.38 22.26
N ASN A 68 -0.40 -18.19 21.21
CA ASN A 68 -1.32 -18.04 20.09
C ASN A 68 -2.72 -17.71 20.63
N LEU A 69 -3.09 -16.43 20.66
CA LEU A 69 -4.47 -16.09 20.38
C LEU A 69 -4.65 -16.47 18.92
N GLN A 70 -5.11 -17.71 18.70
CA GLN A 70 -5.66 -18.13 17.43
C GLN A 70 -6.75 -17.12 17.13
N ASP A 71 -6.46 -16.19 16.20
CA ASP A 71 -7.50 -15.40 15.62
C ASP A 71 -8.26 -16.36 14.70
N PRO A 72 -9.49 -16.76 15.05
CA PRO A 72 -10.23 -17.74 14.27
C PRO A 72 -10.41 -17.30 12.81
N ILE A 73 -10.26 -16.00 12.51
CA ILE A 73 -10.38 -15.45 11.17
C ILE A 73 -9.12 -15.70 10.34
N SER A 74 -7.96 -15.78 10.98
CA SER A 74 -6.69 -16.03 10.30
C SER A 74 -6.58 -17.45 9.71
N ASP A 75 -7.34 -18.41 10.26
CA ASP A 75 -7.36 -19.81 9.80
C ASP A 75 -8.02 -19.96 8.41
N TYR A 76 -8.81 -18.97 7.97
CA TYR A 76 -9.41 -18.93 6.63
C TYR A 76 -8.59 -18.14 5.61
N GLU A 77 -7.48 -17.52 6.03
CA GLU A 77 -6.58 -16.85 5.11
C GLU A 77 -5.94 -17.85 4.16
N THR A 78 -5.95 -17.52 2.88
CA THR A 78 -5.23 -18.32 1.91
C THR A 78 -3.72 -18.14 2.13
N ILE A 79 -3.02 -19.25 2.35
CA ILE A 79 -1.58 -19.27 2.60
C ILE A 79 -0.83 -18.86 1.32
N LEU A 80 -0.09 -17.76 1.38
CA LEU A 80 0.92 -17.42 0.36
C LEU A 80 2.24 -18.16 0.64
N PRO A 81 3.02 -18.51 -0.40
CA PRO A 81 4.41 -18.90 -0.24
C PRO A 81 5.17 -17.81 0.53
N ASN A 82 5.42 -18.07 1.82
CA ASN A 82 5.85 -17.08 2.80
C ASN A 82 7.35 -16.69 2.69
N ASN A 83 7.94 -16.80 1.50
CA ASN A 83 9.39 -16.71 1.30
C ASN A 83 9.89 -15.26 1.26
N SER A 84 9.00 -14.27 1.13
CA SER A 84 9.35 -12.87 0.95
C SER A 84 8.60 -11.97 1.95
N LYS A 85 9.19 -11.77 3.12
CA LYS A 85 8.68 -10.87 4.18
C LYS A 85 9.56 -9.63 4.30
N TRP A 86 8.96 -8.49 4.67
CA TRP A 86 9.75 -7.33 5.09
C TRP A 86 10.59 -7.69 6.31
N LEU A 87 11.90 -7.62 6.15
CA LEU A 87 12.85 -7.81 7.25
C LEU A 87 13.04 -6.47 7.97
N VAL A 88 12.17 -6.17 8.92
CA VAL A 88 12.31 -5.02 9.81
C VAL A 88 12.92 -5.42 11.16
N PRO A 89 13.76 -4.58 11.78
CA PRO A 89 14.27 -4.81 13.12
C PRO A 89 13.13 -5.01 14.15
N PRO A 90 13.29 -5.87 15.16
CA PRO A 90 12.23 -6.13 16.15
C PRO A 90 11.70 -4.88 16.87
N LEU A 91 12.58 -3.90 17.15
CA LEU A 91 12.18 -2.63 17.75
C LEU A 91 11.25 -1.82 16.83
N GLU A 92 11.59 -1.76 15.54
CA GLU A 92 10.78 -1.08 14.53
C GLU A 92 9.42 -1.75 14.41
N LYS A 93 9.40 -3.10 14.33
CA LYS A 93 8.16 -3.88 14.33
C LYS A 93 7.27 -3.57 15.54
N ALA A 94 7.85 -3.49 16.74
CA ALA A 94 7.12 -3.21 17.98
C ALA A 94 6.55 -1.78 18.04
N ILE A 95 7.33 -0.78 17.62
CA ILE A 95 6.89 0.63 17.58
C ILE A 95 5.75 0.81 16.57
N LEU A 96 5.85 0.16 15.40
CA LEU A 96 4.78 0.18 14.40
C LEU A 96 3.50 -0.50 14.89
N ALA A 97 3.61 -1.71 15.46
CA ALA A 97 2.46 -2.43 15.99
C ALA A 97 1.76 -1.61 17.10
N ALA A 98 2.53 -0.97 18.00
CA ALA A 98 1.97 -0.10 19.02
C ALA A 98 1.22 1.10 18.42
N TYR A 99 1.77 1.74 17.39
CA TYR A 99 1.10 2.83 16.68
C TYR A 99 -0.17 2.36 15.98
N LEU A 100 -0.13 1.22 15.29
CA LEU A 100 -1.29 0.70 14.57
C LEU A 100 -2.42 0.28 15.52
N ASP A 101 -2.09 -0.21 16.72
CA ASP A 101 -3.05 -0.48 17.79
C ASP A 101 -3.62 0.80 18.42
N ASN A 102 -2.94 1.94 18.29
CA ASN A 102 -3.38 3.24 18.83
C ASN A 102 -2.95 4.43 17.94
N PRO A 103 -3.55 4.58 16.75
CA PRO A 103 -3.13 5.58 15.76
C PRO A 103 -3.52 7.02 16.12
N GLY A 104 -4.25 7.20 17.24
CA GLY A 104 -4.57 8.50 17.83
C GLY A 104 -3.55 9.02 18.84
N ASP A 105 -2.52 8.23 19.19
CA ASP A 105 -1.50 8.66 20.16
C ASP A 105 -0.40 9.49 19.50
N VAL A 106 -0.39 10.78 19.82
CA VAL A 106 0.60 11.75 19.34
C VAL A 106 2.04 11.34 19.68
N ASN A 107 2.28 10.69 20.82
CA ASN A 107 3.62 10.26 21.22
C ASN A 107 4.12 9.09 20.36
N LEU A 108 3.23 8.18 19.97
CA LEU A 108 3.58 7.08 19.08
C LEU A 108 3.89 7.58 17.68
N SER A 109 3.14 8.58 17.18
CA SER A 109 3.47 9.27 15.93
C SER A 109 4.83 9.98 16.02
N GLN A 110 5.08 10.74 17.09
CA GLN A 110 6.37 11.41 17.30
C GLN A 110 7.54 10.44 17.41
N LEU A 111 7.37 9.31 18.10
CA LEU A 111 8.39 8.27 18.24
C LEU A 111 8.74 7.64 16.89
N ASN A 112 7.73 7.30 16.08
CA ASN A 112 7.94 6.77 14.73
C ASN A 112 8.61 7.81 13.82
N ALA A 113 8.16 9.07 13.85
CA ALA A 113 8.78 10.17 13.11
C ALA A 113 10.26 10.31 13.46
N ALA A 114 10.58 10.39 14.75
CA ALA A 114 11.95 10.46 15.25
C ALA A 114 12.80 9.26 14.81
N PHE A 115 12.27 8.04 14.94
CA PHE A 115 12.96 6.82 14.52
C PHE A 115 13.33 6.86 13.03
N HIS A 116 12.39 7.28 12.18
CA HIS A 116 12.60 7.36 10.74
C HIS A 116 13.51 8.49 10.32
N LEU A 117 13.44 9.67 10.95
CA LEU A 117 14.36 10.78 10.69
C LEU A 117 15.83 10.39 10.98
N LEU A 118 16.06 9.63 12.05
CA LEU A 118 17.38 9.10 12.39
C LEU A 118 17.86 8.08 11.34
N ARG A 119 16.98 7.21 10.86
CA ARG A 119 17.30 6.20 9.82
C ARG A 119 17.51 6.80 8.44
N ALA A 120 16.81 7.88 8.11
CA ALA A 120 17.01 8.67 6.90
C ALA A 120 18.27 9.56 6.97
N SER A 121 18.93 9.61 8.13
CA SER A 121 20.07 10.50 8.40
C SER A 121 19.74 11.95 8.00
N VAL A 122 18.57 12.44 8.45
CA VAL A 122 18.09 13.78 8.11
C VAL A 122 18.99 14.88 8.68
N PHE A 123 19.64 14.58 9.80
CA PHE A 123 20.59 15.48 10.46
C PHE A 123 22.02 14.97 10.21
N SER A 124 22.85 15.80 9.58
CA SER A 124 24.29 15.55 9.38
C SER A 124 25.10 16.37 10.37
N GLN A 125 26.13 15.77 10.95
CA GLN A 125 26.94 16.41 11.99
C GLN A 125 27.94 17.45 11.49
N ASN A 126 28.33 17.41 10.20
CA ASN A 126 29.46 18.20 9.71
C ASN A 126 29.13 19.08 8.50
N GLY A 127 27.84 19.33 8.23
CA GLY A 127 27.41 19.97 6.99
C GLY A 127 27.72 19.15 5.72
N ARG A 128 28.32 17.95 5.89
CA ARG A 128 28.55 16.99 4.82
C ARG A 128 27.38 16.04 4.79
N VAL A 129 26.49 16.22 3.82
CA VAL A 129 25.49 15.24 3.43
C VAL A 129 26.26 13.98 2.99
N HIS A 130 26.40 13.00 3.88
CA HIS A 130 27.12 11.77 3.54
C HIS A 130 26.25 10.91 2.61
N GLY A 131 26.63 10.92 1.33
CA GLY A 131 26.12 10.07 0.25
C GLY A 131 24.85 10.59 -0.40
N GLY A 132 24.74 10.38 -1.72
CA GLY A 132 23.53 10.65 -2.50
C GLY A 132 22.29 9.89 -1.99
N PRO A 133 21.16 10.04 -2.70
CA PRO A 133 19.96 9.29 -2.36
C PRO A 133 20.23 7.79 -2.42
N THR A 134 19.64 7.05 -1.48
CA THR A 134 19.57 5.59 -1.54
C THR A 134 18.12 5.18 -1.32
N VAL A 135 17.72 4.02 -1.82
CA VAL A 135 16.35 3.49 -1.65
C VAL A 135 15.92 3.56 -0.18
N ARG A 136 16.79 3.12 0.74
CA ARG A 136 16.51 3.15 2.17
C ARG A 136 16.30 4.57 2.73
N LYS A 137 17.12 5.54 2.30
CA LYS A 137 16.97 6.94 2.72
C LYS A 137 15.66 7.52 2.21
N LEU A 138 15.30 7.24 0.95
CA LEU A 138 14.03 7.64 0.35
C LEU A 138 12.85 7.09 1.15
N GLN A 139 12.80 5.78 1.37
CA GLN A 139 11.72 5.12 2.13
C GLN A 139 11.55 5.70 3.53
N HIS A 140 12.62 5.78 4.32
CA HIS A 140 12.53 6.35 5.67
C HIS A 140 12.22 7.85 5.68
N THR A 141 12.54 8.60 4.61
CA THR A 141 12.13 10.01 4.51
C THR A 141 10.62 10.12 4.29
N ILE A 142 10.04 9.28 3.43
CA ILE A 142 8.59 9.20 3.21
C ILE A 142 7.88 8.76 4.51
N TYR A 143 8.38 7.70 5.18
CA TYR A 143 7.79 7.26 6.46
C TYR A 143 7.87 8.34 7.52
N ALA A 144 9.01 9.04 7.64
CA ALA A 144 9.14 10.16 8.56
C ALA A 144 8.09 11.24 8.28
N GLN A 145 7.90 11.64 7.02
CA GLN A 145 6.89 12.63 6.66
C GLN A 145 5.49 12.22 7.08
N TYR A 146 5.08 10.98 6.81
CA TYR A 146 3.78 10.49 7.24
C TYR A 146 3.55 10.70 8.75
N PHE A 147 4.50 10.25 9.57
CA PHE A 147 4.37 10.36 11.02
C PHE A 147 4.51 11.80 11.54
N LEU A 148 5.25 12.66 10.85
CA LEU A 148 5.34 14.09 11.14
C LEU A 148 4.00 14.78 10.86
N HIS A 149 3.39 14.54 9.69
CA HIS A 149 2.05 15.03 9.36
C HIS A 149 1.02 14.53 10.37
N ARG A 150 1.08 13.23 10.72
CA ARG A 150 0.19 12.66 11.73
C ARG A 150 0.36 13.30 13.10
N SER A 151 1.60 13.53 13.54
CA SER A 151 1.88 14.21 14.81
C SER A 151 1.30 15.63 14.83
N ARG A 152 1.45 16.38 13.73
CA ARG A 152 0.86 17.72 13.57
C ARG A 152 -0.66 17.67 13.64
N GLN A 153 -1.29 16.75 12.90
CA GLN A 153 -2.75 16.57 12.88
C GLN A 153 -3.31 16.21 14.27
N LEU A 154 -2.57 15.41 15.05
CA LEU A 154 -2.90 15.05 16.43
C LEU A 154 -2.64 16.18 17.45
N GLY A 155 -2.23 17.38 16.99
CA GLY A 155 -2.07 18.56 17.83
C GLY A 155 -0.71 18.68 18.53
N SER A 156 0.33 18.02 18.02
CA SER A 156 1.71 18.20 18.53
C SER A 156 2.17 19.66 18.38
N ASP A 157 2.66 20.25 19.47
CA ASP A 157 3.28 21.57 19.52
C ASP A 157 4.83 21.54 19.42
N ALA A 158 5.40 20.34 19.28
CA ALA A 158 6.84 20.14 19.29
C ALA A 158 7.53 20.88 18.11
N PRO A 159 8.42 21.87 18.36
CA PRO A 159 8.97 22.72 17.30
C PRO A 159 9.80 22.01 16.23
N TRP A 160 10.32 20.83 16.53
CA TRP A 160 11.11 20.02 15.60
C TRP A 160 10.24 19.37 14.51
N ILE A 161 8.91 19.27 14.70
CA ILE A 161 8.00 18.65 13.72
C ILE A 161 7.96 19.47 12.43
N GLU A 162 7.59 20.75 12.51
CA GLU A 162 7.48 21.65 11.34
C GLU A 162 8.83 21.82 10.62
N ARG A 163 9.93 21.91 11.38
CA ARG A 163 11.27 21.96 10.78
C ARG A 163 11.62 20.67 10.04
N SER A 164 11.31 19.53 10.64
CA SER A 164 11.58 18.23 10.03
C SER A 164 10.71 17.99 8.79
N LEU A 165 9.46 18.47 8.78
CA LEU A 165 8.60 18.49 7.60
C LEU A 165 9.28 19.26 6.46
N ALA A 166 9.68 20.52 6.69
CA ALA A 166 10.34 21.33 5.68
C ALA A 166 11.64 20.71 5.15
N ILE A 167 12.47 20.12 6.03
CA ILE A 167 13.73 19.47 5.64
C ILE A 167 13.46 18.22 4.79
N THR A 168 12.54 17.36 5.22
CA THR A 168 12.21 16.14 4.49
C THR A 168 11.57 16.45 3.15
N GLU A 169 10.69 17.45 3.08
CA GLU A 169 10.07 17.93 1.84
C GLU A 169 11.13 18.41 0.85
N THR A 170 12.03 19.30 1.30
CA THR A 170 13.15 19.79 0.47
C THR A 170 13.98 18.63 -0.09
N ARG A 171 14.27 17.61 0.71
CA ARG A 171 15.03 16.43 0.27
C ARG A 171 14.27 15.60 -0.75
N LEU A 172 12.98 15.34 -0.52
CA LEU A 172 12.16 14.58 -1.47
C LEU A 172 12.04 15.33 -2.79
N SER A 173 11.86 16.65 -2.79
CA SER A 173 11.85 17.46 -4.02
C SER A 173 13.20 17.44 -4.75
N GLN A 174 14.33 17.38 -4.03
CA GLN A 174 15.66 17.26 -4.63
C GLN A 174 15.92 15.86 -5.23
N TRP A 175 15.43 14.80 -4.59
CA TRP A 175 15.64 13.43 -5.05
C TRP A 175 14.63 13.01 -6.12
N LEU A 176 13.44 13.59 -6.06
CA LEU A 176 12.32 13.32 -6.93
C LEU A 176 11.80 14.61 -7.60
N PRO A 177 12.64 15.33 -8.36
CA PRO A 177 12.20 16.51 -9.11
C PRO A 177 11.07 16.16 -10.09
N VAL A 178 10.31 17.17 -10.49
CA VAL A 178 9.16 17.06 -11.40
C VAL A 178 9.44 17.89 -12.67
N ASP A 179 10.68 17.86 -13.14
CA ASP A 179 11.10 18.66 -14.29
C ASP A 179 10.55 18.07 -15.61
N ASN A 180 10.31 18.94 -16.59
CA ASN A 180 9.96 18.55 -17.95
C ASN A 180 11.22 18.44 -18.84
N PRO A 181 11.23 17.58 -19.87
CA PRO A 181 10.14 16.69 -20.29
C PRO A 181 10.01 15.45 -19.42
N LEU A 182 8.77 14.98 -19.23
CA LEU A 182 8.50 13.71 -18.58
C LEU A 182 8.99 12.54 -19.43
N ASP A 183 9.36 11.44 -18.77
CA ASP A 183 9.77 10.22 -19.45
C ASP A 183 8.61 9.22 -19.55
N HIS A 184 8.31 8.82 -20.78
CA HIS A 184 7.28 7.86 -21.14
C HIS A 184 7.86 6.52 -21.59
N SER A 185 9.14 6.25 -21.33
CA SER A 185 9.80 5.02 -21.71
C SER A 185 9.26 3.82 -20.95
N TYR A 186 9.11 2.71 -21.68
CA TYR A 186 8.64 1.42 -21.17
C TYR A 186 9.69 0.33 -21.43
N GLY A 187 9.66 -0.71 -20.61
CA GLY A 187 10.44 -1.92 -20.83
C GLY A 187 11.88 -1.83 -20.30
N SER A 188 12.14 -0.96 -19.33
CA SER A 188 13.40 -0.99 -18.59
C SER A 188 13.56 -2.32 -17.84
N TYR A 189 14.78 -2.62 -17.40
CA TYR A 189 15.05 -3.85 -16.65
C TYR A 189 14.16 -3.96 -15.39
N SER A 190 14.03 -2.89 -14.60
CA SER A 190 13.23 -2.92 -13.37
C SER A 190 11.73 -3.07 -13.66
N GLN A 191 11.23 -2.41 -14.71
CA GLN A 191 9.83 -2.51 -15.13
C GLN A 191 9.48 -3.93 -15.62
N ASN A 192 10.37 -4.55 -16.40
CA ASN A 192 10.19 -5.94 -16.85
C ASN A 192 10.31 -6.93 -15.71
N PHE A 193 11.25 -6.71 -14.78
CA PHE A 193 11.39 -7.52 -13.57
C PHE A 193 10.12 -7.46 -12.71
N PHE A 194 9.57 -6.25 -12.51
CA PHE A 194 8.29 -6.09 -11.83
C PHE A 194 7.17 -6.88 -12.53
N LEU A 195 7.04 -6.76 -13.86
CA LEU A 195 6.02 -7.48 -14.60
C LEU A 195 6.16 -9.00 -14.47
N ASP A 196 7.37 -9.54 -14.52
CA ASP A 196 7.60 -10.98 -14.35
C ASP A 196 7.30 -11.44 -12.91
N ALA A 197 7.74 -10.66 -11.90
CA ALA A 197 7.41 -10.93 -10.50
C ALA A 197 5.89 -10.88 -10.24
N PHE A 198 5.23 -9.82 -10.73
CA PHE A 198 3.79 -9.57 -10.57
C PHE A 198 2.93 -10.64 -11.24
N THR A 199 3.45 -11.33 -12.26
CA THR A 199 2.68 -12.30 -13.04
C THR A 199 3.05 -13.76 -12.78
N LYS A 200 4.31 -14.06 -12.43
CA LYS A 200 4.86 -15.42 -12.35
C LYS A 200 5.63 -15.69 -11.05
N ASN A 201 6.48 -14.75 -10.62
CA ASN A 201 7.44 -14.99 -9.53
C ASN A 201 7.09 -14.16 -8.29
N GLU A 202 5.97 -14.47 -7.62
CA GLU A 202 5.48 -13.73 -6.45
C GLU A 202 6.54 -13.52 -5.34
N TYR A 203 7.45 -14.47 -5.17
CA TYR A 203 8.53 -14.39 -4.19
C TYR A 203 9.54 -13.24 -4.46
N GLU A 204 9.56 -12.65 -5.65
CA GLU A 204 10.50 -11.59 -6.07
C GLU A 204 9.95 -10.17 -5.82
N ARG A 205 8.74 -10.02 -5.28
CA ARG A 205 8.06 -8.72 -5.12
C ARG A 205 8.88 -7.63 -4.41
N HIS A 206 9.64 -7.97 -3.37
CA HIS A 206 10.47 -6.99 -2.64
C HIS A 206 11.70 -6.56 -3.43
N GLU A 207 12.29 -7.46 -4.22
CA GLU A 207 13.39 -7.13 -5.12
C GLU A 207 12.88 -6.24 -6.27
N ALA A 208 11.70 -6.55 -6.82
CA ALA A 208 11.04 -5.69 -7.80
C ALA A 208 10.84 -4.27 -7.26
N ASN A 209 10.36 -4.13 -6.01
CA ASN A 209 10.23 -2.84 -5.35
C ASN A 209 11.58 -2.13 -5.22
N HIS A 210 12.63 -2.83 -4.79
CA HIS A 210 13.96 -2.25 -4.65
C HIS A 210 14.51 -1.72 -5.99
N LEU A 211 14.40 -2.52 -7.06
CA LEU A 211 14.86 -2.16 -8.41
C LEU A 211 14.07 -0.96 -8.96
N LEU A 212 12.75 -0.94 -8.79
CA LEU A 212 11.89 0.18 -9.22
C LEU A 212 12.22 1.46 -8.44
N LEU A 213 12.38 1.39 -7.12
CA LEU A 213 12.76 2.55 -6.30
C LEU A 213 14.15 3.08 -6.66
N LYS A 214 15.08 2.20 -7.02
CA LYS A 214 16.40 2.61 -7.53
C LYS A 214 16.26 3.34 -8.86
N GLU A 215 15.48 2.80 -9.79
CA GLU A 215 15.23 3.45 -11.08
C GLU A 215 14.52 4.80 -10.93
N VAL A 216 13.58 4.93 -9.99
CA VAL A 216 12.96 6.23 -9.67
C VAL A 216 13.97 7.25 -9.17
N LEU A 217 14.99 6.85 -8.40
CA LEU A 217 16.05 7.76 -7.98
C LEU A 217 16.95 8.19 -9.14
N ASP A 218 17.13 7.32 -10.15
CA ASP A 218 17.93 7.62 -11.34
C ASP A 218 17.12 8.43 -12.38
N ASN A 219 15.81 8.20 -12.46
CA ASN A 219 14.89 8.85 -13.40
C ASN A 219 13.51 9.11 -12.74
N PRO A 220 13.40 10.18 -11.94
CA PRO A 220 12.24 10.45 -11.09
C PRO A 220 10.98 10.86 -11.84
N VAL A 221 11.11 11.20 -13.12
CA VAL A 221 10.04 11.68 -14.00
C VAL A 221 9.52 10.58 -14.94
N ASN A 222 10.02 9.34 -14.82
CA ASN A 222 9.45 8.21 -15.54
C ASN A 222 8.08 7.84 -14.97
N LEU A 223 7.03 8.16 -15.72
CA LEU A 223 5.63 7.95 -15.31
C LEU A 223 5.34 6.49 -15.01
N LYS A 224 5.89 5.57 -15.81
CA LYS A 224 5.60 4.15 -15.70
C LYS A 224 6.29 3.52 -14.50
N THR A 225 7.53 3.91 -14.22
CA THR A 225 8.26 3.44 -13.04
C THR A 225 7.60 3.95 -11.76
N ASN A 226 7.16 5.21 -11.69
CA ASN A 226 6.39 5.73 -10.55
C ASN A 226 5.07 4.95 -10.34
N LEU A 227 4.31 4.69 -11.41
CA LEU A 227 3.10 3.87 -11.35
C LEU A 227 3.38 2.46 -10.82
N TYR A 228 4.47 1.82 -11.27
CA TYR A 228 4.85 0.48 -10.81
C TYR A 228 5.39 0.46 -9.38
N VAL A 229 6.05 1.51 -8.90
CA VAL A 229 6.36 1.65 -7.47
C VAL A 229 5.08 1.71 -6.65
N ALA A 230 4.06 2.46 -7.11
CA ALA A 230 2.76 2.45 -6.44
C ALA A 230 2.13 1.05 -6.45
N ALA A 231 2.12 0.38 -7.60
CA ALA A 231 1.55 -0.94 -7.79
C ALA A 231 2.21 -2.03 -6.93
N VAL A 232 3.54 -2.13 -6.95
CA VAL A 232 4.26 -3.17 -6.21
C VAL A 232 4.09 -3.00 -4.69
N ASN A 233 4.03 -1.77 -4.19
CA ASN A 233 3.85 -1.53 -2.76
C ASN A 233 2.39 -1.74 -2.33
N LEU A 234 1.41 -1.44 -3.20
CA LEU A 234 0.01 -1.82 -2.99
C LEU A 234 -0.13 -3.34 -2.88
N TRP A 235 0.51 -4.07 -3.80
CA TRP A 235 0.54 -5.53 -3.80
C TRP A 235 1.18 -6.11 -2.54
N ILE A 236 2.40 -5.67 -2.21
CA ILE A 236 3.12 -6.13 -1.01
C ILE A 236 2.31 -5.92 0.27
N SER A 237 1.72 -4.73 0.44
CA SER A 237 0.92 -4.44 1.63
C SER A 237 -0.38 -5.20 1.65
N GLY A 238 -1.10 -5.25 0.53
CA GLY A 238 -2.39 -5.92 0.46
C GLY A 238 -2.33 -7.43 0.65
N GLU A 239 -1.14 -8.04 0.51
CA GLU A 239 -0.87 -9.46 0.75
C GLU A 239 -0.10 -9.76 2.05
N SER A 240 0.22 -8.74 2.83
CA SER A 240 0.87 -8.90 4.14
C SER A 240 0.06 -9.79 5.10
N GLY A 241 0.74 -10.42 6.06
CA GLY A 241 0.09 -11.25 7.08
C GLY A 241 -0.92 -10.45 7.92
N TYR A 242 -1.93 -11.13 8.48
CA TYR A 242 -2.96 -10.51 9.31
C TYR A 242 -2.42 -9.48 10.32
N ASP A 243 -1.40 -9.87 11.09
CA ASP A 243 -0.79 -9.07 12.16
C ASP A 243 0.57 -8.48 11.78
N ASP A 244 0.91 -8.41 10.49
CA ASP A 244 2.19 -7.86 10.03
C ASP A 244 2.14 -6.32 9.99
N PRO A 245 2.79 -5.62 10.93
CA PRO A 245 2.71 -4.16 11.01
C PRO A 245 3.45 -3.47 9.85
N THR A 246 4.22 -4.22 9.05
CA THR A 246 4.88 -3.68 7.86
C THR A 246 3.90 -3.36 6.73
N VAL A 247 2.64 -3.78 6.87
CA VAL A 247 1.51 -3.37 6.01
C VAL A 247 1.44 -1.85 5.83
N LEU A 248 1.70 -1.08 6.89
CA LEU A 248 1.67 0.38 6.83
C LEU A 248 2.68 0.91 5.81
N TYR A 249 3.90 0.38 5.78
CA TYR A 249 4.98 0.90 4.94
C TYR A 249 4.70 0.80 3.45
N GLY A 250 4.21 -0.35 2.96
CA GLY A 250 3.84 -0.44 1.55
C GLY A 250 2.65 0.45 1.21
N TYR A 251 1.66 0.62 2.10
CA TYR A 251 0.58 1.58 1.87
C TYR A 251 1.07 3.04 1.86
N LEU A 252 2.04 3.41 2.70
CA LEU A 252 2.66 4.74 2.66
C LEU A 252 3.43 4.98 1.36
N LEU A 253 4.26 4.03 0.93
CA LEU A 253 4.97 4.14 -0.35
C LEU A 253 4.00 4.18 -1.53
N SER A 254 2.99 3.33 -1.50
CA SER A 254 2.00 3.24 -2.57
C SER A 254 1.16 4.51 -2.67
N ALA A 255 0.70 5.06 -1.54
CA ALA A 255 -0.02 6.32 -1.52
C ALA A 255 0.85 7.49 -2.01
N TYR A 256 2.10 7.59 -1.51
CA TYR A 256 3.03 8.66 -1.91
C TYR A 256 3.32 8.62 -3.42
N PHE A 257 3.70 7.45 -3.95
CA PHE A 257 3.98 7.29 -5.37
C PHE A 257 2.73 7.32 -6.23
N GLY A 258 1.57 6.95 -5.69
CA GLY A 258 0.28 7.10 -6.34
C GLY A 258 -0.06 8.58 -6.56
N GLU A 259 -0.03 9.40 -5.51
CA GLU A 259 -0.28 10.85 -5.59
C GLU A 259 0.70 11.51 -6.58
N ARG A 260 1.98 11.16 -6.47
CA ARG A 260 3.01 11.62 -7.41
C ARG A 260 2.69 11.20 -8.85
N THR A 261 2.28 9.96 -9.07
CA THR A 261 1.92 9.48 -10.42
C THR A 261 0.72 10.23 -10.97
N GLN A 262 -0.29 10.52 -10.14
CA GLN A 262 -1.45 11.33 -10.53
C GLN A 262 -1.03 12.73 -10.96
N PHE A 263 -0.19 13.39 -10.16
CA PHE A 263 0.34 14.71 -10.48
C PHE A 263 1.13 14.72 -11.79
N LEU A 264 2.05 13.77 -11.96
CA LEU A 264 2.83 13.64 -13.20
C LEU A 264 1.94 13.33 -14.42
N ALA A 265 0.90 12.50 -14.25
CA ALA A 265 -0.03 12.17 -15.32
C ALA A 265 -0.87 13.38 -15.75
N GLN A 266 -1.27 14.25 -14.80
CA GLN A 266 -1.93 15.52 -15.10
C GLN A 266 -1.02 16.46 -15.89
N ILE A 267 0.26 16.56 -15.53
CA ILE A 267 1.26 17.33 -16.30
C ILE A 267 1.42 16.77 -17.71
N ALA A 268 1.54 15.45 -17.84
CA ALA A 268 1.65 14.77 -19.13
C ALA A 268 0.44 15.03 -20.02
N GLU A 269 -0.77 14.94 -19.46
CA GLU A 269 -2.01 15.18 -20.18
C GLU A 269 -2.16 16.66 -20.59
N ALA A 270 -1.77 17.61 -19.74
CA ALA A 270 -1.75 19.03 -20.09
C ALA A 270 -0.77 19.32 -21.23
N ALA A 271 0.46 18.79 -21.15
CA ALA A 271 1.48 18.94 -22.20
C ALA A 271 1.04 18.31 -23.53
N TRP A 272 0.39 17.14 -23.47
CA TRP A 272 -0.22 16.53 -24.65
C TRP A 272 -1.35 17.40 -25.21
N SER A 273 -2.22 17.96 -24.37
CA SER A 273 -3.33 18.83 -24.81
C SER A 273 -2.84 20.10 -25.52
N GLU A 274 -1.73 20.66 -25.05
CA GLU A 274 -1.11 21.85 -25.65
C GLU A 274 -0.39 21.55 -26.96
N ASN A 275 0.31 20.41 -27.05
CA ASN A 275 1.08 20.04 -28.25
C ASN A 275 1.13 18.50 -28.46
N PRO A 276 0.07 17.90 -29.02
CA PRO A 276 -0.05 16.45 -29.22
C PRO A 276 1.04 15.87 -30.14
N GLU A 277 1.58 16.66 -31.05
CA GLU A 277 2.57 16.21 -32.03
C GLU A 277 3.95 15.96 -31.41
N ASN A 278 4.26 16.63 -30.29
CA ASN A 278 5.57 16.58 -29.66
C ASN A 278 5.57 15.94 -28.26
N ASN A 279 4.39 15.81 -27.63
CA ASN A 279 4.24 15.18 -26.34
C ASN A 279 3.49 13.86 -26.48
N PRO A 280 3.96 12.74 -25.92
CA PRO A 280 3.24 11.48 -25.96
C PRO A 280 2.10 11.45 -24.93
N LEU A 281 0.93 10.93 -25.32
CA LEU A 281 -0.18 10.75 -24.40
C LEU A 281 0.11 9.62 -23.40
N PHE A 282 -0.04 9.90 -22.11
CA PHE A 282 0.16 8.90 -21.07
C PHE A 282 -1.02 7.93 -20.99
N ARG A 283 -0.86 6.76 -21.61
CA ARG A 283 -1.92 5.77 -21.86
C ARG A 283 -2.56 5.14 -20.62
N LEU A 284 -1.97 5.34 -19.43
CA LEU A 284 -2.39 4.71 -18.19
C LEU A 284 -2.88 5.71 -17.15
N ALA A 285 -3.15 6.95 -17.58
CA ALA A 285 -3.70 7.98 -16.70
C ALA A 285 -5.01 7.48 -16.03
N ASN A 286 -5.80 6.71 -16.77
CA ASN A 286 -7.01 6.08 -16.26
C ASN A 286 -6.78 4.97 -15.24
N GLU A 287 -5.57 4.42 -15.09
CA GLU A 287 -5.25 3.40 -14.07
C GLU A 287 -4.73 4.03 -12.77
N VAL A 288 -4.55 5.36 -12.72
CA VAL A 288 -3.96 6.04 -11.56
C VAL A 288 -4.85 5.92 -10.32
N GLY A 289 -6.15 6.17 -10.45
CA GLY A 289 -7.09 6.11 -9.33
C GLY A 289 -7.11 4.73 -8.68
N PHE A 290 -6.91 3.66 -9.47
CA PHE A 290 -6.81 2.31 -8.96
C PHE A 290 -5.69 2.18 -7.91
N PHE A 291 -4.54 2.82 -8.12
CA PHE A 291 -3.39 2.71 -7.21
C PHE A 291 -3.44 3.74 -6.08
N THR A 292 -4.14 4.87 -6.25
CA THR A 292 -4.19 5.93 -5.24
C THR A 292 -5.27 5.73 -4.20
N ILE A 293 -6.40 5.11 -4.57
CA ILE A 293 -7.61 5.06 -3.74
C ILE A 293 -7.52 4.01 -2.62
N PRO A 294 -7.15 2.73 -2.88
CA PRO A 294 -7.00 1.69 -1.86
C PRO A 294 -6.23 2.12 -0.61
N ASN A 295 -5.05 2.71 -0.82
CA ASN A 295 -4.14 3.07 0.27
C ASN A 295 -4.69 4.22 1.11
N ARG A 296 -5.21 5.27 0.45
CA ARG A 296 -5.80 6.42 1.15
C ARG A 296 -7.05 6.02 1.93
N ARG A 297 -7.87 5.13 1.37
CA ARG A 297 -8.99 4.55 2.10
C ARG A 297 -8.53 3.77 3.33
N TRP A 298 -7.51 2.92 3.18
CA TRP A 298 -6.97 2.17 4.31
C TRP A 298 -6.38 3.10 5.39
N LEU A 299 -5.65 4.15 5.00
CA LEU A 299 -5.07 5.13 5.91
C LEU A 299 -6.13 5.96 6.65
N THR A 300 -7.16 6.45 5.95
CA THR A 300 -8.28 7.18 6.58
C THR A 300 -9.07 6.30 7.54
N ALA A 301 -9.28 5.03 7.20
CA ALA A 301 -9.88 4.05 8.10
C ALA A 301 -9.01 3.79 9.34
N LEU A 302 -7.70 3.62 9.17
CA LEU A 302 -6.75 3.50 10.28
C LEU A 302 -6.83 4.72 11.22
N HIS A 303 -6.99 5.92 10.67
CA HIS A 303 -7.06 7.16 11.45
C HIS A 303 -8.41 7.37 12.16
N GLY A 304 -9.44 6.59 11.80
CA GLY A 304 -10.80 6.79 12.28
C GLY A 304 -11.48 8.03 11.69
N ASP A 305 -11.01 8.54 10.55
CA ASP A 305 -11.54 9.73 9.89
C ASP A 305 -12.62 9.33 8.87
N ASN A 306 -13.87 9.25 9.33
CA ASN A 306 -15.00 8.87 8.47
C ASN A 306 -15.29 9.88 7.37
N GLU A 307 -15.06 11.18 7.59
CA GLU A 307 -15.29 12.19 6.56
C GLU A 307 -14.26 12.08 5.43
N ALA A 308 -12.99 11.87 5.77
CA ALA A 308 -11.94 11.63 4.78
C ALA A 308 -12.19 10.31 4.04
N LYS A 309 -12.59 9.25 4.75
CA LYS A 309 -12.98 7.97 4.16
C LYS A 309 -14.12 8.15 3.15
N ASP A 310 -15.16 8.90 3.50
CA ASP A 310 -16.30 9.20 2.61
C ASP A 310 -15.88 10.03 1.39
N SER A 311 -14.95 10.97 1.57
CA SER A 311 -14.41 11.77 0.47
C SER A 311 -13.65 10.90 -0.55
N VAL A 312 -12.88 9.91 -0.08
CA VAL A 312 -12.23 8.92 -0.96
C VAL A 312 -13.27 8.10 -1.74
N TYR A 313 -14.39 7.74 -1.11
CA TYR A 313 -15.48 7.05 -1.82
C TYR A 313 -16.11 7.92 -2.91
N ILE A 314 -16.32 9.22 -2.67
CA ILE A 314 -16.83 10.15 -3.67
C ILE A 314 -15.87 10.24 -4.87
N GLU A 315 -14.56 10.29 -4.61
CA GLU A 315 -13.56 10.26 -5.68
C GLU A 315 -13.65 8.94 -6.49
N LEU A 316 -13.76 7.80 -5.81
CA LEU A 316 -13.90 6.48 -6.44
C LEU A 316 -15.18 6.37 -7.29
N ASP A 317 -16.28 6.99 -6.86
CA ASP A 317 -17.54 7.07 -7.61
C ASP A 317 -17.41 7.84 -8.92
N GLN A 318 -16.67 8.96 -8.89
CA GLN A 318 -16.38 9.72 -10.11
C GLN A 318 -15.53 8.92 -11.09
N TRP A 319 -14.56 8.13 -10.61
CA TRP A 319 -13.78 7.23 -11.44
C TRP A 319 -14.62 6.09 -12.01
N PHE A 320 -15.44 5.45 -11.17
CA PHE A 320 -16.34 4.36 -11.56
C PHE A 320 -17.36 4.80 -12.62
N SER A 321 -18.00 5.95 -12.41
CA SER A 321 -18.97 6.51 -13.35
C SER A 321 -18.42 6.75 -14.75
N ARG A 322 -17.10 6.97 -14.88
CA ARG A 322 -16.43 7.24 -16.17
C ARG A 322 -15.87 5.98 -16.82
N PHE A 323 -15.27 5.12 -16.00
CA PHE A 323 -14.58 3.91 -16.46
C PHE A 323 -15.03 2.70 -15.64
N PRO A 324 -16.31 2.30 -15.74
CA PRO A 324 -16.90 1.27 -14.88
C PRO A 324 -16.24 -0.10 -15.04
N GLN A 325 -15.62 -0.37 -16.19
CA GLN A 325 -14.90 -1.62 -16.42
C GLN A 325 -13.53 -1.66 -15.70
N LEU A 326 -12.91 -0.51 -15.45
CA LEU A 326 -11.60 -0.42 -14.79
C LEU A 326 -11.73 -0.22 -13.28
N TYR A 327 -12.71 0.57 -12.86
CA TYR A 327 -12.95 0.94 -11.47
C TYR A 327 -14.08 0.17 -10.80
N GLY A 328 -14.72 -0.74 -11.53
CA GLY A 328 -15.71 -1.67 -11.02
C GLY A 328 -15.27 -2.43 -9.80
N PHE A 329 -14.15 -3.13 -9.93
CA PHE A 329 -13.58 -3.89 -8.83
C PHE A 329 -13.22 -3.03 -7.63
N PRO A 330 -12.42 -1.94 -7.72
CA PRO A 330 -12.04 -1.21 -6.52
C PRO A 330 -13.26 -0.57 -5.87
N TYR A 331 -14.25 -0.12 -6.66
CA TYR A 331 -15.53 0.36 -6.16
C TYR A 331 -16.37 -0.74 -5.51
N ALA A 332 -16.32 -1.98 -6.01
CA ALA A 332 -17.00 -3.12 -5.39
C ALA A 332 -16.24 -3.65 -4.17
N ALA A 333 -14.90 -3.67 -4.16
CA ALA A 333 -14.11 -4.21 -3.06
C ALA A 333 -14.07 -3.26 -1.85
N ALA A 334 -14.03 -1.95 -2.09
CA ALA A 334 -13.92 -0.95 -1.02
C ALA A 334 -15.07 -0.99 0.00
N PRO A 335 -16.37 -0.95 -0.38
CA PRO A 335 -17.48 -0.94 0.56
C PRO A 335 -17.89 -2.32 1.04
N PHE A 336 -17.21 -3.40 0.63
CA PHE A 336 -17.62 -4.76 0.98
C PHE A 336 -17.80 -4.98 2.50
N VAL A 337 -16.90 -4.40 3.30
CA VAL A 337 -16.95 -4.47 4.78
C VAL A 337 -17.75 -3.35 5.43
N ASP A 338 -18.29 -2.42 4.65
CA ASP A 338 -19.09 -1.29 5.12
C ASP A 338 -20.58 -1.62 4.99
N PRO A 339 -21.30 -1.90 6.09
CA PRO A 339 -22.71 -2.29 6.03
C PRO A 339 -23.60 -1.26 5.33
N GLU A 340 -23.28 0.03 5.46
CA GLU A 340 -24.10 1.11 4.89
C GLU A 340 -23.95 1.20 3.36
N ARG A 341 -22.82 0.73 2.83
CA ARG A 341 -22.45 0.82 1.41
C ARG A 341 -22.40 -0.55 0.71
N PHE A 342 -22.75 -1.63 1.41
CA PHE A 342 -22.71 -3.00 0.88
C PHE A 342 -23.51 -3.14 -0.42
N SER A 343 -24.72 -2.57 -0.47
CA SER A 343 -25.56 -2.60 -1.67
C SER A 343 -24.97 -1.82 -2.85
N ASP A 344 -24.25 -0.72 -2.58
CA ASP A 344 -23.59 0.08 -3.62
C ASP A 344 -22.47 -0.72 -4.27
N GLY A 345 -21.65 -1.39 -3.45
CA GLY A 345 -20.58 -2.27 -3.92
C GLY A 345 -21.09 -3.46 -4.71
N MET A 346 -22.16 -4.11 -4.26
CA MET A 346 -22.82 -5.20 -4.99
C MET A 346 -23.40 -4.72 -6.32
N SER A 347 -24.00 -3.53 -6.35
CA SER A 347 -24.55 -2.94 -7.58
C SER A 347 -23.45 -2.60 -8.58
N ALA A 348 -22.34 -2.03 -8.11
CA ALA A 348 -21.18 -1.73 -8.95
C ALA A 348 -20.55 -3.01 -9.53
N TYR A 349 -20.46 -4.08 -8.74
CA TYR A 349 -19.99 -5.38 -9.21
C TYR A 349 -20.76 -5.86 -10.45
N PHE A 350 -22.09 -5.92 -10.37
CA PHE A 350 -22.92 -6.35 -11.49
C PHE A 350 -22.89 -5.36 -12.67
N SER A 351 -22.91 -4.06 -12.38
CA SER A 351 -22.79 -3.03 -13.42
C SER A 351 -21.48 -3.15 -14.22
N SER A 352 -20.39 -3.55 -13.57
CA SER A 352 -19.11 -3.78 -14.24
C SER A 352 -19.10 -5.05 -15.08
N ILE A 353 -19.78 -6.12 -14.64
CA ILE A 353 -19.97 -7.33 -15.47
C ILE A 353 -20.74 -6.98 -16.75
N ASP A 354 -21.82 -6.21 -16.62
CA ASP A 354 -22.61 -5.75 -17.77
C ASP A 354 -21.77 -4.87 -18.70
N ALA A 355 -21.01 -3.92 -18.13
CA ALA A 355 -20.12 -3.05 -18.88
C ALA A 355 -19.03 -3.85 -19.63
N CYS A 356 -18.48 -4.90 -19.02
CA CYS A 356 -17.51 -5.79 -19.64
C CYS A 356 -18.09 -6.77 -20.66
N SER A 357 -19.40 -7.01 -20.61
CA SER A 357 -20.13 -7.85 -21.57
C SER A 357 -20.50 -7.09 -22.84
N ASN A 358 -20.74 -5.79 -22.73
CA ASN A 358 -21.11 -4.92 -23.86
C ASN A 358 -19.88 -4.44 -24.66
N ASP A 359 -18.79 -4.07 -23.99
CA ASP A 359 -17.54 -3.62 -24.62
C ASP A 359 -16.34 -4.41 -24.08
N PHE A 360 -15.95 -5.48 -24.76
CA PHE A 360 -14.83 -6.32 -24.31
C PHE A 360 -13.49 -5.61 -24.50
N ILE A 361 -12.88 -5.21 -23.39
CA ILE A 361 -11.69 -4.37 -23.34
C ILE A 361 -10.59 -5.01 -22.48
N LEU A 362 -9.35 -4.52 -22.54
CA LEU A 362 -8.21 -5.12 -21.81
C LEU A 362 -8.43 -5.31 -20.28
N PRO A 363 -9.06 -4.36 -19.54
CA PRO A 363 -9.48 -4.57 -18.15
C PRO A 363 -10.51 -5.68 -17.91
N CYS A 364 -11.26 -6.09 -18.93
CA CYS A 364 -12.28 -7.15 -18.84
C CYS A 364 -11.73 -8.56 -19.18
N GLY A 365 -10.47 -8.64 -19.60
CA GLY A 365 -9.78 -9.89 -19.90
C GLY A 365 -8.73 -10.24 -18.85
N ASP A 366 -8.29 -11.51 -18.87
CA ASP A 366 -7.15 -11.95 -18.06
C ASP A 366 -5.86 -11.41 -18.69
N THR A 367 -5.45 -10.21 -18.30
CA THR A 367 -4.22 -9.59 -18.82
C THR A 367 -3.21 -9.33 -17.72
N PRO A 368 -1.90 -9.58 -17.98
CA PRO A 368 -0.82 -9.40 -16.99
C PRO A 368 -0.57 -7.94 -16.57
N LYS A 369 -1.33 -6.99 -17.12
CA LYS A 369 -1.19 -5.54 -16.89
C LYS A 369 -2.46 -4.89 -16.39
N ALA A 370 -3.63 -5.54 -16.52
CA ALA A 370 -4.82 -5.11 -15.81
C ALA A 370 -4.68 -5.58 -14.36
N PRO A 371 -4.99 -4.72 -13.41
CA PRO A 371 -4.70 -5.02 -12.02
C PRO A 371 -5.73 -5.96 -11.38
N TYR A 372 -6.70 -6.46 -12.15
CA TYR A 372 -7.66 -7.50 -11.82
C TYR A 372 -7.89 -8.40 -13.03
N ASN A 373 -8.09 -9.69 -12.79
CA ASN A 373 -8.44 -10.70 -13.79
C ASN A 373 -9.86 -11.25 -13.53
N ARG A 374 -10.39 -12.06 -14.44
CA ARG A 374 -11.73 -12.64 -14.31
C ARG A 374 -11.88 -13.53 -13.08
N LEU A 375 -10.78 -14.15 -12.65
CA LEU A 375 -10.72 -14.94 -11.41
C LEU A 375 -11.04 -14.07 -10.20
N ALA A 376 -10.40 -12.90 -10.12
CA ALA A 376 -10.57 -11.94 -9.05
C ALA A 376 -12.00 -11.41 -8.96
N TYR A 377 -12.58 -11.03 -10.10
CA TYR A 377 -13.98 -10.63 -10.15
C TYR A 377 -14.92 -11.78 -9.77
N THR A 378 -14.68 -13.01 -10.23
CA THR A 378 -15.56 -14.14 -9.89
C THR A 378 -15.59 -14.40 -8.39
N LEU A 379 -14.43 -14.36 -7.74
CA LEU A 379 -14.33 -14.61 -6.31
C LEU A 379 -14.93 -13.47 -5.48
N LEU A 380 -14.77 -12.21 -5.90
CA LEU A 380 -15.45 -11.08 -5.27
C LEU A 380 -16.99 -11.20 -5.38
N GLY A 381 -17.50 -11.75 -6.48
CA GLY A 381 -18.93 -12.06 -6.61
C GLY A 381 -19.40 -13.12 -5.62
N ALA A 382 -18.62 -14.19 -5.45
CA ALA A 382 -18.90 -15.23 -4.46
C ALA A 382 -18.95 -14.64 -3.04
N ASP A 383 -18.04 -13.73 -2.69
CA ASP A 383 -18.03 -13.02 -1.41
C ASP A 383 -19.33 -12.23 -1.14
N TYR A 384 -19.76 -11.44 -2.12
CA TYR A 384 -21.00 -10.67 -2.03
C TYR A 384 -22.21 -11.58 -1.82
N LEU A 385 -22.27 -12.69 -2.54
CA LEU A 385 -23.38 -13.64 -2.45
C LEU A 385 -23.37 -14.39 -1.11
N LEU A 386 -22.21 -14.80 -0.61
CA LEU A 386 -22.07 -15.41 0.72
C LEU A 386 -22.55 -14.47 1.82
N LYS A 387 -22.09 -13.21 1.81
CA LYS A 387 -22.48 -12.20 2.80
C LYS A 387 -23.96 -11.81 2.69
N ALA A 388 -24.54 -11.86 1.48
CA ALA A 388 -25.97 -11.68 1.25
C ALA A 388 -26.82 -12.91 1.63
N GLY A 389 -26.20 -14.05 1.95
CA GLY A 389 -26.88 -15.30 2.29
C GLY A 389 -27.35 -16.14 1.09
N ASP A 390 -26.95 -15.80 -0.14
CA ASP A 390 -27.26 -16.57 -1.35
C ASP A 390 -26.21 -17.65 -1.64
N LEU A 391 -26.26 -18.71 -0.82
CA LEU A 391 -25.29 -19.80 -0.84
C LEU A 391 -25.27 -20.57 -2.17
N ASN A 392 -26.42 -20.80 -2.79
CA ASN A 392 -26.50 -21.58 -4.02
C ASN A 392 -25.80 -20.85 -5.17
N THR A 393 -26.01 -19.53 -5.28
CA THR A 393 -25.35 -18.73 -6.30
C THR A 393 -23.86 -18.57 -5.99
N ALA A 394 -23.49 -18.39 -4.71
CA ALA A 394 -22.08 -18.34 -4.32
C ALA A 394 -21.32 -19.63 -4.70
N HIS A 395 -21.89 -20.81 -4.42
CA HIS A 395 -21.34 -22.10 -4.86
C HIS A 395 -21.26 -22.20 -6.38
N GLY A 396 -22.28 -21.69 -7.09
CA GLY A 396 -22.25 -21.55 -8.54
C GLY A 396 -21.01 -20.79 -9.03
N PHE A 397 -20.72 -19.63 -8.43
CA PHE A 397 -19.53 -18.84 -8.76
C PHE A 397 -18.22 -19.57 -8.45
N LEU A 398 -18.12 -20.27 -7.32
CA LEU A 398 -16.94 -21.09 -7.00
C LEU A 398 -16.76 -22.27 -7.97
N SER A 399 -17.85 -22.82 -8.50
CA SER A 399 -17.81 -23.88 -9.50
C SER A 399 -17.32 -23.43 -10.88
N PHE A 400 -17.27 -22.10 -11.14
CA PHE A 400 -16.85 -21.54 -12.43
C PHE A 400 -15.37 -21.74 -12.75
N ARG A 401 -14.56 -22.31 -11.86
CA ARG A 401 -13.14 -22.64 -12.12
C ARG A 401 -12.89 -23.35 -13.45
N TRP A 402 -13.83 -24.21 -13.90
CA TRP A 402 -13.74 -24.95 -15.17
C TRP A 402 -14.19 -24.16 -16.41
N PHE A 403 -14.85 -23.02 -16.21
CA PHE A 403 -15.43 -22.17 -17.26
C PHE A 403 -14.58 -20.93 -17.59
N LEU A 404 -13.53 -20.65 -16.81
CA LEU A 404 -12.69 -19.46 -16.96
C LEU A 404 -11.62 -19.55 -18.08
N GLY A 405 -11.72 -20.56 -18.96
CA GLY A 405 -10.95 -20.62 -20.21
C GLY A 405 -9.54 -21.18 -20.11
N ASP A 406 -8.94 -21.25 -18.92
CA ASP A 406 -7.69 -21.95 -18.64
C ASP A 406 -7.97 -23.25 -17.88
N SER A 407 -7.24 -24.34 -18.19
CA SER A 407 -7.38 -25.60 -17.45
C SER A 407 -7.07 -25.35 -15.97
N PHE A 408 -8.03 -25.63 -15.09
CA PHE A 408 -7.84 -25.44 -13.65
C PHE A 408 -6.59 -26.16 -13.13
N ASP A 409 -6.26 -27.31 -13.73
CA ASP A 409 -5.07 -28.11 -13.38
C ASP A 409 -3.74 -27.47 -13.78
N THR A 410 -3.75 -26.41 -14.60
CA THR A 410 -2.54 -25.68 -14.99
C THR A 410 -2.33 -24.40 -14.18
N TRP A 411 -3.23 -24.07 -13.25
CA TRP A 411 -3.08 -22.92 -12.37
C TRP A 411 -1.92 -23.16 -11.38
N LEU A 412 -0.87 -22.33 -11.46
CA LEU A 412 0.35 -22.53 -10.67
C LEU A 412 0.18 -22.10 -9.20
N LEU A 413 -0.44 -20.93 -8.98
CA LEU A 413 -0.52 -20.27 -7.66
C LEU A 413 -1.97 -20.10 -7.19
N GLY A 414 -2.92 -19.97 -8.12
CA GLY A 414 -4.35 -19.79 -7.82
C GLY A 414 -5.09 -21.07 -7.47
N GLN A 415 -4.56 -22.26 -7.81
CA GLN A 415 -5.28 -23.53 -7.63
C GLN A 415 -5.52 -23.87 -6.16
N ASN A 416 -4.44 -23.93 -5.36
CA ASN A 416 -4.53 -24.23 -3.93
C ASN A 416 -5.37 -23.18 -3.20
N SER A 417 -5.22 -21.92 -3.61
CA SER A 417 -6.00 -20.81 -3.10
C SER A 417 -7.50 -21.02 -3.32
N TRP A 418 -7.90 -21.39 -4.53
CA TRP A 418 -9.29 -21.68 -4.88
C TRP A 418 -9.84 -22.91 -4.16
N LEU A 419 -9.08 -24.00 -4.07
CA LEU A 419 -9.51 -25.22 -3.39
C LEU A 419 -9.70 -25.03 -1.88
N HIS A 420 -8.78 -24.30 -1.24
CA HIS A 420 -8.89 -23.96 0.18
C HIS A 420 -10.19 -23.20 0.48
N ARG A 421 -10.55 -22.29 -0.43
CA ARG A 421 -11.76 -21.46 -0.34
C ARG A 421 -13.03 -22.27 -0.50
N GLU A 422 -13.07 -23.21 -1.44
CA GLU A 422 -14.19 -24.14 -1.58
C GLU A 422 -14.37 -25.01 -0.33
N ALA A 423 -13.26 -25.46 0.27
CA ALA A 423 -13.30 -26.26 1.49
C ALA A 423 -13.85 -25.46 2.69
N ASN A 424 -13.60 -24.15 2.75
CA ASN A 424 -13.97 -23.30 3.87
C ASN A 424 -15.33 -22.60 3.72
N ALA A 425 -15.97 -22.67 2.54
CA ALA A 425 -17.16 -21.86 2.22
C ALA A 425 -18.33 -22.03 3.21
N GLU A 426 -18.60 -23.27 3.66
CA GLU A 426 -19.67 -23.57 4.62
C GLU A 426 -19.39 -23.01 6.03
N GLU A 427 -18.12 -22.98 6.44
CA GLU A 427 -17.72 -22.47 7.74
C GLU A 427 -17.71 -20.93 7.76
N ILE A 428 -17.31 -20.32 6.64
CA ILE A 428 -17.40 -18.88 6.39
C ILE A 428 -18.85 -18.41 6.45
N LEU A 429 -19.77 -19.14 5.82
CA LEU A 429 -21.20 -18.86 5.87
C LEU A 429 -21.73 -18.84 7.32
N ALA A 430 -21.40 -19.86 8.10
CA ALA A 430 -21.90 -19.99 9.46
C ALA A 430 -21.52 -18.78 10.33
N ARG A 431 -20.36 -18.15 10.04
CA ARG A 431 -19.94 -16.88 10.64
C ARG A 431 -20.79 -15.72 10.15
N TYR A 432 -20.95 -15.54 8.83
CA TYR A 432 -21.82 -14.50 8.27
C TYR A 432 -23.28 -14.54 8.77
N GLN A 433 -23.77 -15.72 9.12
CA GLN A 433 -25.13 -15.92 9.63
C GLN A 433 -25.27 -15.73 11.16
N ASN A 434 -24.17 -15.56 11.90
CA ASN A 434 -24.20 -15.42 13.36
C ASN A 434 -24.58 -13.99 13.84
N TYR A 435 -24.73 -13.04 12.90
CA TYR A 435 -25.05 -11.63 13.14
C TYR A 435 -24.00 -10.87 13.97
N ASP A 436 -22.77 -11.36 14.06
CA ASP A 436 -21.60 -10.67 14.62
C ASP A 436 -20.62 -10.30 13.48
N PRO A 437 -20.71 -9.06 12.95
CA PRO A 437 -19.82 -8.61 11.88
C PRO A 437 -18.33 -8.62 12.24
N SER A 438 -17.98 -8.73 13.52
CA SER A 438 -16.59 -8.82 13.96
C SER A 438 -15.98 -10.20 13.70
N ASP A 439 -16.80 -11.25 13.66
CA ASP A 439 -16.45 -12.65 13.39
C ASP A 439 -16.42 -12.99 11.90
N ASP A 440 -16.99 -12.12 11.06
CA ASP A 440 -17.02 -12.28 9.61
C ASP A 440 -15.59 -12.34 9.05
N PRO A 441 -15.18 -13.46 8.42
CA PRO A 441 -13.92 -13.51 7.70
C PRO A 441 -14.06 -12.57 6.51
N VAL A 442 -13.13 -11.62 6.39
CA VAL A 442 -13.32 -10.48 5.49
C VAL A 442 -13.43 -10.85 4.03
N ASN A 443 -13.15 -12.12 3.62
CA ASN A 443 -13.74 -12.79 2.44
C ASN A 443 -13.12 -14.14 2.07
N VAL A 444 -13.76 -14.86 1.14
CA VAL A 444 -13.16 -15.89 0.29
C VAL A 444 -11.95 -15.31 -0.46
N PHE A 445 -11.96 -14.02 -0.83
CA PHE A 445 -10.93 -13.45 -1.69
C PHE A 445 -10.18 -12.20 -1.21
N ILE A 446 -10.79 -11.35 -0.38
CA ILE A 446 -10.15 -10.18 0.21
C ILE A 446 -9.55 -10.55 1.58
N LYS A 447 -8.27 -10.21 1.81
CA LYS A 447 -7.58 -10.52 3.06
C LYS A 447 -7.96 -9.54 4.18
N ARG A 448 -8.32 -10.06 5.37
CA ARG A 448 -8.44 -9.24 6.59
C ARG A 448 -7.04 -8.86 7.06
N GLN A 449 -6.85 -7.62 7.49
CA GLN A 449 -5.67 -7.22 8.25
C GLN A 449 -6.15 -6.76 9.63
N LYS A 450 -5.32 -6.93 10.66
CA LYS A 450 -5.67 -6.52 12.03
C LYS A 450 -6.11 -5.05 12.10
N TRP A 451 -5.48 -4.20 11.29
CA TRP A 451 -5.66 -2.74 11.30
C TRP A 451 -6.41 -2.19 10.09
N GLY A 452 -7.11 -3.03 9.33
CA GLY A 452 -7.92 -2.59 8.21
C GLY A 452 -8.21 -3.70 7.21
N VAL A 453 -8.83 -3.33 6.09
CA VAL A 453 -9.20 -4.27 5.04
C VAL A 453 -8.43 -3.91 3.80
N SER A 454 -7.66 -4.87 3.27
CA SER A 454 -7.03 -4.71 1.96
C SER A 454 -8.13 -4.57 0.91
N THR A 455 -7.99 -3.67 -0.06
CA THR A 455 -8.86 -3.66 -1.25
C THR A 455 -8.15 -4.25 -2.46
N THR A 456 -7.02 -4.92 -2.24
CA THR A 456 -6.32 -5.69 -3.25
C THR A 456 -6.67 -7.16 -3.09
N CYS A 457 -6.26 -7.97 -4.06
CA CYS A 457 -6.38 -9.40 -3.90
C CYS A 457 -5.12 -10.15 -4.30
N GLN A 458 -5.09 -11.37 -3.79
CA GLN A 458 -3.99 -12.32 -3.92
C GLN A 458 -3.78 -12.88 -5.33
N LEU A 459 -4.83 -12.92 -6.16
CA LEU A 459 -4.77 -13.56 -7.49
C LEU A 459 -4.97 -12.59 -8.65
N CYS A 460 -5.16 -11.30 -8.35
CA CYS A 460 -5.65 -10.27 -9.24
C CYS A 460 -4.74 -10.03 -10.45
N HIS A 461 -3.45 -10.18 -10.17
CA HIS A 461 -2.31 -9.87 -11.00
C HIS A 461 -1.69 -11.10 -11.68
N GLN A 462 -2.09 -12.30 -11.26
CA GLN A 462 -1.46 -13.54 -11.72
C GLN A 462 -2.14 -14.06 -12.97
N GLN A 463 -1.33 -14.42 -13.96
CA GLN A 463 -1.81 -15.13 -15.12
C GLN A 463 -1.83 -16.64 -14.79
N GLN A 464 -3.00 -17.18 -14.51
CA GLN A 464 -3.14 -18.61 -14.25
C GLN A 464 -3.07 -19.42 -15.54
N GLY A 465 -2.58 -20.65 -15.47
CA GLY A 465 -2.79 -21.66 -16.50
C GLY A 465 -2.07 -21.50 -17.83
N LYS A 466 -1.48 -20.34 -18.13
CA LYS A 466 -0.73 -20.09 -19.38
C LYS A 466 0.77 -20.13 -19.13
N TYR A 467 1.46 -21.02 -19.83
CA TYR A 467 2.90 -20.87 -20.03
C TYR A 467 3.12 -19.58 -20.82
N ILE A 468 3.59 -18.52 -20.15
CA ILE A 468 4.07 -17.31 -20.81
C ILE A 468 5.57 -17.53 -21.04
N PRO A 469 6.02 -17.73 -22.29
CA PRO A 469 7.44 -17.83 -22.57
C PRO A 469 8.18 -16.64 -21.96
N SER A 470 9.36 -16.85 -21.39
CA SER A 470 10.20 -15.79 -20.80
C SER A 470 10.44 -14.61 -21.76
N GLU A 471 10.36 -14.86 -23.08
CA GLU A 471 10.60 -13.88 -24.14
C GLU A 471 9.34 -13.09 -24.53
N THR A 472 8.15 -13.48 -24.09
CA THR A 472 6.90 -12.79 -24.45
C THR A 472 6.66 -11.63 -23.51
N VAL A 473 7.27 -10.48 -23.79
CA VAL A 473 6.80 -9.20 -23.23
C VAL A 473 5.43 -8.95 -23.84
N PHE A 474 4.36 -9.20 -23.07
CA PHE A 474 3.01 -8.92 -23.53
C PHE A 474 2.86 -7.40 -23.74
N ILE A 475 2.95 -6.97 -24.99
CA ILE A 475 2.61 -5.60 -25.40
C ILE A 475 1.09 -5.59 -25.53
N PRO A 476 0.36 -4.82 -24.70
CA PRO A 476 -1.09 -4.77 -24.79
C PRO A 476 -1.49 -4.38 -26.21
N SER A 477 -2.53 -5.02 -26.72
CA SER A 477 -3.22 -4.54 -27.92
C SER A 477 -3.62 -3.08 -27.67
N PRO A 478 -3.43 -2.15 -28.63
CA PRO A 478 -3.89 -0.79 -28.47
C PRO A 478 -5.42 -0.83 -28.36
N VAL A 479 -5.93 -0.77 -27.13
CA VAL A 479 -7.36 -0.62 -26.88
C VAL A 479 -7.72 0.83 -27.20
N ASP A 480 -8.89 1.01 -27.82
CA ASP A 480 -9.44 2.25 -28.37
C ASP A 480 -8.91 3.56 -27.77
N GLU A 481 -8.66 4.51 -28.67
CA GLU A 481 -8.14 5.87 -28.43
C GLU A 481 -8.91 6.67 -27.35
N GLN A 482 -10.10 6.18 -26.94
CA GLN A 482 -10.98 6.78 -25.94
C GLN A 482 -10.50 6.66 -24.48
N ARG A 483 -9.50 5.81 -24.17
CA ARG A 483 -8.95 5.70 -22.80
C ARG A 483 -7.70 6.52 -22.55
N LEU A 484 -7.36 7.43 -23.44
CA LEU A 484 -6.08 8.11 -23.41
C LEU A 484 -6.14 9.50 -22.74
N PHE A 485 -7.32 10.12 -22.67
CA PHE A 485 -7.53 11.49 -22.19
C PHE A 485 -8.64 11.54 -21.14
N ILE A 486 -8.32 11.99 -19.92
CA ILE A 486 -9.29 12.14 -18.82
C ILE A 486 -10.04 13.47 -18.94
N GLY A 487 -9.32 14.53 -19.27
CA GLY A 487 -9.83 15.91 -19.36
C GLY A 487 -10.16 16.48 -17.99
N ASN A 488 -11.31 16.10 -17.43
CA ASN A 488 -11.81 16.63 -16.16
C ASN A 488 -11.40 15.75 -14.98
N TRP A 489 -10.14 15.67 -14.58
CA TRP A 489 -9.70 14.78 -13.50
C TRP A 489 -10.62 14.79 -12.26
N PRO A 490 -11.00 13.62 -11.70
CA PRO A 490 -11.70 13.56 -10.43
C PRO A 490 -10.94 14.35 -9.35
N GLU A 491 -11.70 15.00 -8.48
CA GLU A 491 -11.13 15.83 -7.42
C GLU A 491 -10.32 14.95 -6.45
N TYR A 492 -9.09 15.35 -6.19
CA TYR A 492 -8.24 14.66 -5.23
C TYR A 492 -8.59 15.14 -3.82
N THR A 493 -9.33 14.32 -3.07
CA THR A 493 -10.01 14.77 -1.84
C THR A 493 -9.24 14.48 -0.55
N VAL A 494 -8.26 13.58 -0.60
CA VAL A 494 -7.47 13.14 0.55
C VAL A 494 -6.02 13.00 0.14
N SER A 495 -5.11 13.51 0.96
CA SER A 495 -3.66 13.45 0.74
C SER A 495 -3.12 12.02 0.79
N TRP A 496 -1.90 11.81 0.27
CA TRP A 496 -1.22 10.52 0.37
C TRP A 496 -1.02 10.03 1.82
N PHE A 497 -1.06 10.92 2.81
CA PHE A 497 -0.92 10.58 4.23
C PHE A 497 -2.26 10.47 4.96
N GLY A 498 -3.39 10.51 4.26
CA GLY A 498 -4.73 10.22 4.82
C GLY A 498 -5.45 11.41 5.45
N GLU A 499 -5.03 12.65 5.16
CA GLU A 499 -5.72 13.86 5.63
C GLU A 499 -6.64 14.41 4.52
N ARG A 500 -7.86 14.81 4.89
CA ARG A 500 -8.80 15.45 3.96
C ARG A 500 -8.23 16.79 3.47
N ILE A 501 -8.32 17.00 2.16
CA ILE A 501 -7.96 18.26 1.50
C ILE A 501 -9.19 19.16 1.55
N GLN A 502 -9.02 20.39 2.03
CA GLN A 502 -10.10 21.38 2.22
C GLN A 502 -10.33 22.25 0.99
#